data_AF-A0A1G6Z6A6-F1
#
_entry.id   AF-A0A1G6Z6A6-F1
#
_cell.length_a   1.000
_cell.length_b   1.000
_cell.length_c   1.000
_cell.angle_alpha   90.00
_cell.angle_beta   90.00
_cell.angle_gamma   90.00
#
_symmetry.space_group_name_H-M   'P 1'
#
loop_
_entity.id
_entity.type
_entity.pdbx_description
1 polymer ?
#
loop_
_entity_poly.entity_id
_entity_poly.type
_entity_poly.pdbx_seq_one_letter_code
_entity_poly.pdbx_strand_id
1 'polypeptide(L)'
;MNGRMRVLAATGAAVLVAGGVIVGAYWLGAEQNEPAAPAPIGPSGSVQTIVSATGAATEADPGRVAGEWLAARHSLRATDPAADAWLHRVAELSTSRLHAELTDQFGGGGGGVAWADFQRQDCTRIVREVQAHVAQAAPSTDTSTWYLVSGTAITSCAHDPRNPPFPAEQPVTVTLKLTRQPGGNWLVDDITDAAG
;
A
#
# COMPACT_ATOMS: atom_id res chain seq x y z
N MET A 1 -54.82 56.29 -20.78
CA MET A 1 -53.63 56.41 -19.92
C MET A 1 -53.17 55.00 -19.61
N ASN A 2 -52.24 54.46 -20.41
CA ASN A 2 -50.78 54.39 -20.12
C ASN A 2 -50.51 53.64 -18.81
N GLY A 3 -49.80 52.51 -18.74
CA GLY A 3 -49.02 51.78 -19.74
C GLY A 3 -48.71 50.37 -19.22
N ARG A 4 -48.59 49.41 -20.15
CA ARG A 4 -48.19 48.03 -19.87
C ARG A 4 -46.66 47.95 -19.89
N MET A 5 -46.03 47.82 -18.72
CA MET A 5 -44.63 47.43 -18.63
C MET A 5 -44.55 45.90 -18.53
N ARG A 6 -44.02 45.28 -19.60
CA ARG A 6 -43.65 43.87 -19.67
C ARG A 6 -42.32 43.70 -18.93
N VAL A 7 -42.30 42.95 -17.85
CA VAL A 7 -41.05 42.47 -17.24
C VAL A 7 -40.79 41.07 -17.79
N LEU A 8 -39.80 40.98 -18.67
CA LEU A 8 -39.18 39.74 -19.12
C LEU A 8 -38.28 39.24 -17.98
N ALA A 9 -38.68 38.17 -17.30
CA ALA A 9 -37.78 37.44 -16.41
C ALA A 9 -36.90 36.53 -17.28
N ALA A 10 -35.63 36.91 -17.42
CA ALA A 10 -34.63 36.15 -18.13
C ALA A 10 -34.25 34.90 -17.34
N THR A 11 -34.54 33.74 -17.94
CA THR A 11 -33.93 32.45 -17.64
C THR A 11 -32.41 32.54 -17.83
N GLY A 12 -31.66 32.37 -16.76
CA GLY A 12 -30.19 32.33 -16.77
C GLY A 12 -29.67 31.44 -15.65
N ALA A 13 -29.97 30.14 -15.71
CA ALA A 13 -29.29 29.16 -14.86
C ALA A 13 -27.93 28.84 -15.50
N ALA A 14 -26.88 29.47 -14.97
CA ALA A 14 -25.50 29.16 -15.32
C ALA A 14 -25.16 27.75 -14.82
N VAL A 15 -24.95 26.83 -15.76
CA VAL A 15 -24.40 25.50 -15.50
C VAL A 15 -22.89 25.66 -15.29
N LEU A 16 -22.46 25.62 -14.03
CA LEU A 16 -21.04 25.48 -13.68
C LEU A 16 -20.61 24.03 -13.98
N VAL A 17 -20.06 23.80 -15.18
CA VAL A 17 -19.32 22.57 -15.48
C VAL A 17 -17.93 22.71 -14.88
N ALA A 18 -17.79 22.38 -13.60
CA ALA A 18 -16.49 22.13 -12.97
C ALA A 18 -16.28 20.62 -12.89
N GLY A 19 -16.14 19.98 -14.05
CA GLY A 19 -15.75 18.58 -14.19
C GLY A 19 -14.26 18.51 -14.50
N GLY A 20 -13.42 18.68 -13.47
CA GLY A 20 -11.99 18.42 -13.56
C GLY A 20 -11.77 16.92 -13.69
N VAL A 21 -11.57 16.46 -14.92
CA VAL A 21 -11.11 15.10 -15.21
C VAL A 21 -9.60 15.07 -14.96
N ILE A 22 -9.17 14.68 -13.76
CA ILE A 22 -7.80 14.20 -13.54
C ILE A 22 -7.84 12.69 -13.76
N VAL A 23 -7.70 12.27 -15.01
CA VAL A 23 -7.35 10.89 -15.34
C VAL A 23 -5.89 10.71 -14.93
N GLY A 24 -5.67 9.84 -13.95
CA GLY A 24 -4.36 9.47 -13.46
C GLY A 24 -3.51 8.89 -14.59
N ALA A 25 -2.53 9.68 -15.03
CA ALA A 25 -1.37 9.21 -15.77
C ALA A 25 -0.21 9.10 -14.79
N TYR A 26 -0.24 8.07 -13.94
CA TYR A 26 0.96 7.62 -13.25
C TYR A 26 1.30 6.27 -13.83
N TRP A 27 2.30 6.24 -14.69
CA TRP A 27 3.23 5.14 -14.97
C TRP A 27 3.87 5.41 -16.33
N LEU A 28 4.93 6.22 -16.35
CA LEU A 28 5.91 6.33 -17.44
C LEU A 28 7.12 7.12 -16.92
N GLY A 29 8.32 6.56 -17.08
CA GLY A 29 9.58 7.31 -17.01
C GLY A 29 10.51 6.96 -15.86
N ALA A 30 11.12 5.77 -15.91
CA ALA A 30 12.42 5.57 -15.28
C ALA A 30 13.48 6.25 -16.17
N GLU A 31 14.03 7.38 -15.73
CA GLU A 31 15.27 7.93 -16.27
C GLU A 31 16.42 7.62 -15.30
N GLN A 32 17.41 6.93 -15.82
CA GLN A 32 18.63 6.53 -15.15
C GLN A 32 19.43 7.77 -14.73
N ASN A 33 19.70 7.91 -13.43
CA ASN A 33 20.80 8.74 -12.95
C ASN A 33 21.75 7.86 -12.14
N GLU A 34 22.98 7.74 -12.63
CA GLU A 34 24.10 7.03 -12.01
C GLU A 34 24.38 7.53 -10.59
N PRO A 35 24.50 6.64 -9.59
CA PRO A 35 25.02 7.02 -8.28
C PRO A 35 26.53 7.27 -8.33
N ALA A 36 26.96 8.46 -7.92
CA ALA A 36 28.35 8.75 -7.61
C ALA A 36 28.84 7.84 -6.45
N ALA A 37 30.03 7.27 -6.62
CA ALA A 37 30.66 6.37 -5.66
C ALA A 37 30.95 7.06 -4.31
N PRO A 38 30.54 6.47 -3.16
CA PRO A 38 31.02 6.92 -1.85
C PRO A 38 32.37 6.26 -1.48
N ALA A 39 33.25 7.06 -0.86
CA ALA A 39 34.56 6.67 -0.35
C ALA A 39 34.48 5.64 0.81
N PRO A 40 35.54 4.84 1.05
CA PRO A 40 35.54 3.85 2.11
C PRO A 40 35.77 4.49 3.49
N ILE A 41 34.87 4.25 4.44
CA ILE A 41 35.06 4.55 5.87
C ILE A 41 35.09 3.22 6.62
N GLY A 42 36.13 3.05 7.45
CA GLY A 42 36.49 1.83 8.17
C GLY A 42 35.54 1.42 9.31
N PRO A 43 35.93 0.37 10.06
CA PRO A 43 35.00 -0.49 10.78
C PRO A 43 34.78 -0.01 12.21
N SER A 44 33.54 -0.01 12.68
CA SER A 44 33.14 -0.24 14.09
C SER A 44 31.62 -0.13 14.21
N GLY A 45 30.96 -1.28 14.20
CA GLY A 45 29.54 -1.39 14.49
C GLY A 45 29.25 -2.81 14.92
N SER A 46 29.17 -3.02 16.22
CA SER A 46 28.95 -4.32 16.86
C SER A 46 27.76 -5.04 16.25
N VAL A 47 28.00 -6.23 15.68
CA VAL A 47 26.96 -7.17 15.26
C VAL A 47 26.25 -7.65 16.53
N GLN A 48 25.10 -7.07 16.85
CA GLN A 48 24.18 -7.68 17.80
C GLN A 48 23.35 -8.71 17.04
N THR A 49 23.82 -9.95 17.07
CA THR A 49 23.02 -11.13 16.76
C THR A 49 21.85 -11.17 17.74
N ILE A 50 20.62 -10.98 17.25
CA ILE A 50 19.43 -11.18 18.06
C ILE A 50 19.31 -12.69 18.31
N VAL A 51 19.73 -13.13 19.50
CA VAL A 51 19.46 -14.47 20.00
C VAL A 51 17.96 -14.53 20.26
N SER A 52 17.25 -15.45 19.58
CA SER A 52 15.85 -15.75 19.86
C SER A 52 15.68 -16.08 21.34
N ALA A 53 15.07 -15.18 22.10
CA ALA A 53 14.67 -15.45 23.46
C ALA A 53 13.44 -16.37 23.41
N THR A 54 13.66 -17.67 23.61
CA THR A 54 12.60 -18.63 23.88
C THR A 54 12.03 -18.32 25.27
N GLY A 55 10.91 -17.61 25.36
CA GLY A 55 10.26 -17.35 26.65
C GLY A 55 8.97 -16.54 26.56
N ALA A 56 7.94 -17.07 27.21
CA ALA A 56 6.60 -16.51 27.44
C ALA A 56 5.66 -16.47 26.22
N ALA A 57 4.39 -16.85 26.46
CA ALA A 57 3.31 -16.87 25.48
C ALA A 57 3.32 -15.56 24.67
N THR A 58 3.59 -15.70 23.37
CA THR A 58 3.96 -14.61 22.49
C THR A 58 2.79 -13.64 22.35
N GLU A 59 2.86 -12.56 23.11
CA GLU A 59 2.18 -11.33 22.73
C GLU A 59 2.47 -11.09 21.24
N ALA A 60 1.44 -10.71 20.47
CA ALA A 60 1.59 -10.57 19.03
C ALA A 60 2.75 -9.61 18.72
N ASP A 61 3.81 -10.09 18.08
CA ASP A 61 4.94 -9.25 17.70
C ASP A 61 4.48 -8.21 16.66
N PRO A 62 4.55 -6.90 16.96
CA PRO A 62 4.15 -5.87 16.01
C PRO A 62 4.97 -5.92 14.71
N GLY A 63 6.25 -6.33 14.76
CA GLY A 63 7.06 -6.51 13.56
C GLY A 63 6.50 -7.57 12.61
N ARG A 64 6.04 -8.70 13.18
CA ARG A 64 5.35 -9.75 12.42
C ARG A 64 4.05 -9.26 11.78
N VAL A 65 3.20 -8.55 12.54
CA VAL A 65 1.94 -7.99 12.00
C VAL A 65 2.21 -7.02 10.86
N ALA A 66 3.24 -6.17 10.99
CA ALA A 66 3.66 -5.23 9.96
C ALA A 66 4.09 -5.95 8.66
N GLY A 67 4.86 -7.04 8.80
CA GLY A 67 5.28 -7.88 7.68
C GLY A 67 4.12 -8.63 7.00
N GLU A 68 3.23 -9.21 7.79
CA GLU A 68 2.01 -9.88 7.30
C GLU A 68 1.11 -8.91 6.53
N TRP A 69 0.98 -7.67 7.01
CA TRP A 69 0.19 -6.63 6.36
C TRP A 69 0.77 -6.23 5.00
N LEU A 70 2.10 -6.00 4.92
CA LEU A 70 2.78 -5.72 3.65
C LEU A 70 2.58 -6.86 2.64
N ALA A 71 2.77 -8.11 3.11
CA ALA A 71 2.59 -9.29 2.27
C ALA A 71 1.14 -9.40 1.76
N ALA A 72 0.15 -9.19 2.63
CA ALA A 72 -1.27 -9.24 2.28
C ALA A 72 -1.65 -8.18 1.25
N ARG A 73 -1.18 -6.92 1.41
CA ARG A 73 -1.44 -5.80 0.48
C ARG A 73 -0.92 -6.06 -0.93
N HIS A 74 0.28 -6.63 -1.05
CA HIS A 74 0.95 -6.81 -2.35
C HIS A 74 0.80 -8.21 -2.96
N SER A 75 0.11 -9.13 -2.29
CA SER A 75 -0.17 -10.46 -2.82
C SER A 75 -1.46 -10.47 -3.63
N LEU A 76 -1.44 -11.15 -4.78
CA LEU A 76 -2.57 -11.32 -5.69
C LEU A 76 -2.59 -12.74 -6.24
N ARG A 77 -3.79 -13.27 -6.52
CA ARG A 77 -3.97 -14.57 -7.18
C ARG A 77 -4.93 -14.42 -8.34
N ALA A 78 -4.68 -15.08 -9.47
CA ALA A 78 -5.60 -15.07 -10.62
C ALA A 78 -7.02 -15.50 -10.25
N THR A 79 -7.16 -16.32 -9.20
CA THR A 79 -8.42 -16.78 -8.63
C THR A 79 -9.09 -15.80 -7.66
N ASP A 80 -8.45 -14.68 -7.31
CA ASP A 80 -9.13 -13.64 -6.54
C ASP A 80 -10.32 -13.10 -7.36
N PRO A 81 -11.46 -12.77 -6.72
CA PRO A 81 -12.65 -12.30 -7.44
C PRO A 81 -12.45 -10.94 -8.13
N ALA A 82 -11.53 -10.13 -7.62
CA ALA A 82 -11.19 -8.81 -8.14
C ALA A 82 -9.79 -8.39 -7.69
N ALA A 83 -9.21 -7.40 -8.35
CA ALA A 83 -7.87 -6.88 -8.05
C ALA A 83 -7.75 -6.28 -6.64
N ASP A 84 -8.86 -5.85 -6.04
CA ASP A 84 -8.95 -5.26 -4.69
C ASP A 84 -9.23 -6.31 -3.60
N ALA A 85 -9.20 -7.62 -3.92
CA ALA A 85 -9.40 -8.70 -2.93
C ALA A 85 -8.37 -8.69 -1.77
N TRP A 86 -7.23 -8.01 -1.95
CA TRP A 86 -6.27 -7.78 -0.88
C TRP A 86 -6.86 -6.96 0.29
N LEU A 87 -7.86 -6.11 0.05
CA LEU A 87 -8.55 -5.35 1.09
C LEU A 87 -9.13 -6.26 2.17
N HIS A 88 -9.67 -7.42 1.76
CA HIS A 88 -10.19 -8.41 2.70
C HIS A 88 -9.07 -9.04 3.54
N ARG A 89 -7.92 -9.32 2.92
CA ARG A 89 -6.76 -9.91 3.62
C ARG A 89 -6.16 -8.97 4.67
N VAL A 90 -6.10 -7.67 4.38
CA VAL A 90 -5.57 -6.68 5.34
C VAL A 90 -6.58 -6.28 6.41
N ALA A 91 -7.88 -6.60 6.24
CA ALA A 91 -8.94 -6.20 7.18
C ALA A 91 -8.69 -6.72 8.60
N GLU A 92 -8.19 -7.95 8.74
CA GLU A 92 -7.88 -8.57 10.04
C GLU A 92 -6.60 -8.02 10.68
N LEU A 93 -5.75 -7.37 9.89
CA LEU A 93 -4.46 -6.82 10.31
C LEU A 93 -4.51 -5.30 10.51
N SER A 94 -5.65 -4.66 10.22
CA SER A 94 -5.83 -3.21 10.24
C SER A 94 -6.86 -2.80 11.30
N THR A 95 -6.75 -1.58 11.81
CA THR A 95 -7.85 -0.97 12.56
C THR A 95 -9.06 -0.78 11.64
N SER A 96 -10.27 -0.76 12.20
CA SER A 96 -11.50 -0.53 11.41
C SER A 96 -11.47 0.83 10.69
N ARG A 97 -10.82 1.83 11.29
CA ARG A 97 -10.60 3.15 10.67
C ARG A 97 -9.77 3.02 9.41
N LEU A 98 -8.58 2.43 9.51
CA LEU A 98 -7.69 2.27 8.36
C LEU A 98 -8.32 1.42 7.26
N HIS A 99 -9.00 0.34 7.64
CA HIS A 99 -9.68 -0.51 6.65
C HIS A 99 -10.78 0.23 5.89
N ALA A 100 -11.56 1.08 6.56
CA ALA A 100 -12.56 1.92 5.92
C ALA A 100 -11.91 2.92 4.94
N GLU A 101 -10.81 3.55 5.33
CA GLU A 101 -10.04 4.46 4.48
C GLU A 101 -9.50 3.76 3.22
N LEU A 102 -8.91 2.57 3.37
CA LEU A 102 -8.44 1.79 2.23
C LEU A 102 -9.57 1.34 1.30
N THR A 103 -10.74 1.00 1.87
CA THR A 103 -11.91 0.61 1.10
C THR A 103 -12.49 1.78 0.31
N ASP A 104 -12.52 2.98 0.90
CA ASP A 104 -12.94 4.20 0.20
C ASP A 104 -11.97 4.56 -0.94
N GLN A 105 -10.67 4.44 -0.70
CA GLN A 105 -9.64 4.81 -1.67
C GLN A 105 -9.48 3.80 -2.82
N PHE A 106 -9.55 2.50 -2.53
CA PHE A 106 -9.19 1.43 -3.47
C PHE A 106 -10.33 0.47 -3.80
N GLY A 107 -11.47 0.56 -3.10
CA GLY A 107 -12.61 -0.30 -3.35
C GLY A 107 -13.28 0.01 -4.70
N GLY A 108 -13.72 -1.04 -5.41
CA GLY A 108 -14.44 -0.90 -6.68
C GLY A 108 -13.59 -1.19 -7.92
N GLY A 109 -12.42 -1.80 -7.75
CA GLY A 109 -11.66 -2.40 -8.85
C GLY A 109 -10.56 -1.54 -9.47
N GLY A 110 -9.38 -1.53 -8.83
CA GLY A 110 -8.16 -0.84 -9.30
C GLY A 110 -7.26 -1.63 -10.26
N GLY A 111 -7.79 -2.63 -10.96
CA GLY A 111 -6.98 -3.58 -11.74
C GLY A 111 -6.76 -3.25 -13.22
N GLY A 112 -7.68 -2.52 -13.85
CA GLY A 112 -7.65 -2.21 -15.28
C GLY A 112 -7.42 -3.42 -16.19
N VAL A 113 -6.80 -3.19 -17.35
CA VAL A 113 -6.42 -4.25 -18.31
C VAL A 113 -5.38 -5.23 -17.74
N ALA A 114 -4.51 -4.76 -16.85
CA ALA A 114 -3.48 -5.59 -16.23
C ALA A 114 -4.09 -6.72 -15.39
N TRP A 115 -5.24 -6.49 -14.74
CA TRP A 115 -5.94 -7.52 -13.98
C TRP A 115 -6.54 -8.62 -14.86
N ALA A 116 -7.22 -8.25 -15.95
CA ALA A 116 -7.76 -9.23 -16.89
C ALA A 116 -6.66 -10.12 -17.48
N ASP A 117 -5.50 -9.51 -17.78
CA ASP A 117 -4.32 -10.23 -18.26
C ASP A 117 -3.71 -11.12 -17.18
N PHE A 118 -3.68 -10.67 -15.92
CA PHE A 118 -3.20 -11.44 -14.77
C PHE A 118 -4.04 -12.71 -14.54
N GLN A 119 -5.36 -12.59 -14.65
CA GLN A 119 -6.26 -13.75 -14.56
C GLN A 119 -6.10 -14.67 -15.77
N ARG A 120 -6.06 -14.12 -17.00
CA ARG A 120 -5.92 -14.90 -18.24
C ARG A 120 -4.62 -15.70 -18.28
N GLN A 121 -3.54 -15.17 -17.69
CA GLN A 121 -2.24 -15.82 -17.64
C GLN A 121 -2.04 -16.77 -16.44
N ASP A 122 -3.07 -16.94 -15.60
CA ASP A 122 -3.03 -17.71 -14.34
C ASP A 122 -1.83 -17.32 -13.47
N CYS A 123 -1.73 -16.01 -13.19
CA CYS A 123 -0.63 -15.46 -12.43
C CYS A 123 -0.85 -15.52 -10.92
N THR A 124 0.26 -15.56 -10.19
CA THR A 124 0.35 -15.35 -8.75
C THR A 124 1.38 -14.29 -8.45
N ARG A 125 1.09 -13.43 -7.49
CA ARG A 125 2.03 -12.44 -6.94
C ARG A 125 2.12 -12.63 -5.44
N ILE A 126 3.33 -12.79 -4.92
CA ILE A 126 3.60 -12.97 -3.48
C ILE A 126 4.79 -12.11 -3.05
N VAL A 127 4.80 -11.68 -1.79
CA VAL A 127 5.95 -10.98 -1.22
C VAL A 127 6.90 -11.97 -0.56
N ARG A 128 8.19 -11.84 -0.85
CA ARG A 128 9.29 -12.60 -0.23
C ARG A 128 10.24 -11.66 0.51
N GLU A 129 11.11 -12.26 1.31
CA GLU A 129 12.22 -11.56 1.98
C GLU A 129 11.74 -10.37 2.83
N VAL A 130 10.58 -10.55 3.48
CA VAL A 130 9.97 -9.49 4.29
C VAL A 130 10.85 -9.19 5.49
N GLN A 131 11.20 -7.91 5.63
CA GLN A 131 11.97 -7.39 6.75
C GLN A 131 11.18 -6.24 7.39
N ALA A 132 11.12 -6.24 8.71
CA ALA A 132 10.47 -5.19 9.49
C ALA A 132 11.46 -4.63 10.50
N HIS A 133 11.65 -3.31 10.46
CA HIS A 133 12.55 -2.59 11.35
C HIS A 133 11.79 -1.46 12.03
N VAL A 134 12.03 -1.24 13.33
CA VAL A 134 11.46 -0.09 14.03
C VAL A 134 11.96 1.19 13.36
N ALA A 135 11.03 2.06 12.96
CA ALA A 135 11.34 3.32 12.32
C ALA A 135 11.87 4.32 13.36
N GLN A 136 13.20 4.50 13.40
CA GLN A 136 13.87 5.31 14.44
C GLN A 136 13.47 6.79 14.44
N ALA A 137 12.98 7.31 13.30
CA ALA A 137 12.61 8.71 13.16
C ALA A 137 11.19 9.04 13.66
N ALA A 138 10.39 8.04 14.03
CA ALA A 138 8.98 8.24 14.38
C ALA A 138 8.73 8.00 15.89
N PRO A 139 7.93 8.87 16.56
CA PRO A 139 7.65 8.74 17.97
C PRO A 139 6.88 7.45 18.25
N SER A 140 7.40 6.62 19.16
CA SER A 140 6.72 5.44 19.69
C SER A 140 6.25 5.69 21.13
N THR A 141 5.15 5.04 21.51
CA THR A 141 4.59 5.02 22.87
C THR A 141 4.43 3.56 23.33
N ASP A 142 4.01 3.33 24.58
CA ASP A 142 3.71 1.98 25.08
C ASP A 142 2.58 1.28 24.29
N THR A 143 1.76 2.07 23.58
CA THR A 143 0.58 1.61 22.84
C THR A 143 0.70 1.78 21.33
N SER A 144 1.77 2.40 20.83
CA SER A 144 1.96 2.64 19.40
C SER A 144 3.42 2.60 18.99
N THR A 145 3.71 2.03 17.84
CA THR A 145 5.08 1.93 17.33
C THR A 145 5.06 2.02 15.81
N TRP A 146 6.16 2.49 15.23
CA TRP A 146 6.30 2.63 13.80
C TRP A 146 7.32 1.65 13.26
N TYR A 147 7.00 1.02 12.13
CA TYR A 147 7.87 0.08 11.44
C TYR A 147 8.07 0.51 9.99
N LEU A 148 9.32 0.51 9.55
CA LEU A 148 9.67 0.45 8.13
C LEU A 148 9.68 -1.03 7.75
N VAL A 149 8.83 -1.40 6.80
CA VAL A 149 8.71 -2.77 6.30
C VAL A 149 9.05 -2.79 4.83
N SER A 150 9.89 -3.72 4.43
CA SER A 150 10.27 -3.93 3.03
C SER A 150 10.20 -5.40 2.65
N GLY A 151 10.15 -5.66 1.35
CA GLY A 151 10.23 -6.99 0.76
C GLY A 151 10.27 -6.92 -0.76
N THR A 152 10.22 -8.08 -1.40
CA THR A 152 10.21 -8.17 -2.87
C THR A 152 8.95 -8.90 -3.31
N ALA A 153 8.09 -8.20 -4.05
CA ALA A 153 6.93 -8.81 -4.68
C ALA A 153 7.37 -9.55 -5.95
N ILE A 154 7.12 -10.85 -5.99
CA ILE A 154 7.47 -11.74 -7.10
C ILE A 154 6.20 -12.13 -7.83
N THR A 155 6.17 -11.89 -9.14
CA THR A 155 5.07 -12.27 -10.04
C THR A 155 5.48 -13.48 -10.87
N SER A 156 4.67 -14.53 -10.87
CA SER A 156 4.85 -15.72 -11.70
C SER A 156 3.54 -16.07 -12.41
N CYS A 157 3.63 -16.48 -13.67
CA CYS A 157 2.47 -16.80 -14.51
C CYS A 157 2.64 -18.15 -15.19
N ALA A 158 1.55 -18.92 -15.31
CA ALA A 158 1.60 -20.24 -15.92
C ALA A 158 1.70 -20.19 -17.46
N HIS A 159 1.03 -19.22 -18.09
CA HIS A 159 0.89 -19.18 -19.55
C HIS A 159 1.97 -18.39 -20.29
N ASP A 160 2.39 -17.22 -19.79
CA ASP A 160 3.53 -16.46 -20.33
C ASP A 160 4.46 -15.96 -19.21
N PRO A 161 5.34 -16.83 -18.70
CA PRO A 161 6.24 -16.48 -17.59
C PRO A 161 7.29 -15.41 -17.97
N ARG A 162 7.45 -15.09 -19.27
CA ARG A 162 8.45 -14.10 -19.73
C ARG A 162 7.87 -12.69 -19.83
N ASN A 163 6.55 -12.56 -20.00
CA ASN A 163 5.86 -11.27 -20.09
C ASN A 163 4.68 -11.18 -19.10
N PRO A 164 4.94 -11.23 -17.78
CA PRO A 164 3.90 -11.04 -16.79
C PRO A 164 3.30 -9.62 -16.87
N PRO A 165 2.01 -9.44 -16.56
CA PRO A 165 1.34 -8.13 -16.59
C PRO A 165 1.76 -7.19 -15.47
N PHE A 166 2.48 -7.70 -14.47
CA PHE A 166 3.21 -6.92 -13.47
C PHE A 166 4.69 -7.28 -13.55
N PRO A 167 5.62 -6.41 -13.09
CA PRO A 167 7.04 -6.76 -13.03
C PRO A 167 7.27 -8.11 -12.32
N ALA A 168 8.18 -8.92 -12.89
CA ALA A 168 8.54 -10.23 -12.35
C ALA A 168 9.05 -10.12 -10.92
N GLU A 169 9.84 -9.09 -10.63
CA GLU A 169 10.28 -8.71 -9.29
C GLU A 169 10.09 -7.20 -9.09
N GLN A 170 9.54 -6.82 -7.95
CA GLN A 170 9.35 -5.42 -7.59
C GLN A 170 9.64 -5.22 -6.10
N PRO A 171 10.61 -4.35 -5.74
CA PRO A 171 10.79 -3.98 -4.34
C PRO A 171 9.55 -3.23 -3.86
N VAL A 172 9.10 -3.56 -2.66
CA VAL A 172 7.98 -2.92 -1.99
C VAL A 172 8.41 -2.50 -0.59
N THR A 173 8.10 -1.26 -0.22
CA THR A 173 8.47 -0.68 1.06
C THR A 173 7.35 0.21 1.55
N VAL A 174 7.08 0.17 2.85
CA VAL A 174 6.03 0.99 3.48
C VAL A 174 6.41 1.29 4.93
N THR A 175 6.02 2.46 5.41
CA THR A 175 6.10 2.78 6.84
C THR A 175 4.72 2.62 7.47
N LEU A 176 4.62 1.82 8.53
CA LEU A 176 3.36 1.49 9.19
C LEU A 176 3.38 1.95 10.63
N LYS A 177 2.30 2.57 11.08
CA LYS A 177 2.02 2.74 12.50
C LYS A 177 1.19 1.57 12.97
N LEU A 178 1.64 0.87 14.00
CA LEU A 178 0.88 -0.16 14.68
C LEU A 178 0.41 0.37 16.02
N THR A 179 -0.83 0.04 16.38
CA THR A 179 -1.44 0.40 17.67
C THR A 179 -1.92 -0.86 18.38
N ARG A 180 -1.58 -0.97 19.67
CA ARG A 180 -2.05 -2.05 20.53
C ARG A 180 -3.50 -1.78 20.93
N GLN A 181 -4.39 -2.71 20.61
CA GLN A 181 -5.80 -2.68 21.02
C GLN A 181 -5.97 -3.03 22.50
N PRO A 182 -7.10 -2.70 23.15
CA PRO A 182 -7.37 -3.06 24.55
C PRO A 182 -7.25 -4.57 24.85
N GLY A 183 -7.44 -5.44 23.85
CA GLY A 183 -7.24 -6.89 23.95
C GLY A 183 -5.79 -7.37 23.79
N GLY A 184 -4.82 -6.47 23.65
CA GLY A 184 -3.40 -6.80 23.50
C GLY A 184 -2.93 -7.06 22.06
N ASN A 185 -3.85 -7.16 21.09
CA ASN A 185 -3.51 -7.36 19.69
C ASN A 185 -2.95 -6.08 19.07
N TRP A 186 -1.92 -6.21 18.23
CA TRP A 186 -1.42 -5.12 17.40
C TRP A 186 -2.14 -5.10 16.06
N LEU A 187 -2.56 -3.92 15.63
CA LEU A 187 -3.16 -3.69 14.31
C LEU A 187 -2.50 -2.48 13.65
N VAL A 188 -2.41 -2.50 12.33
CA VAL A 188 -1.97 -1.35 11.54
C VAL A 188 -3.03 -0.27 11.62
N ASP A 189 -2.63 0.90 12.10
CA ASP A 189 -3.49 2.06 12.27
C ASP A 189 -3.22 3.10 11.19
N ASP A 190 -1.99 3.21 10.70
CA ASP A 190 -1.63 4.24 9.71
C ASP A 190 -0.59 3.72 8.72
N ILE A 191 -0.60 4.31 7.53
CA ILE A 191 0.31 3.99 6.43
C ILE A 191 0.92 5.30 5.94
N THR A 192 2.24 5.34 5.92
CA THR A 192 2.97 6.38 5.21
C THR A 192 3.74 5.70 4.10
N ASP A 193 3.32 5.93 2.86
CA ASP A 193 4.12 5.53 1.71
C ASP A 193 5.45 6.29 1.80
N ALA A 194 6.56 5.57 1.68
CA ALA A 194 7.86 6.22 1.59
C ALA A 194 7.77 7.17 0.38
N ALA A 195 8.03 8.46 0.59
CA ALA A 195 8.09 9.42 -0.52
C ALA A 195 9.10 8.87 -1.55
N GLY A 196 8.57 8.37 -2.66
CA GLY A 196 9.33 7.92 -3.82
C GLY A 196 9.80 9.10 -4.65
#